data_AF-A0A842QXB0-F1
#
_entry.id   AF-A0A842QXB0-F1
#
_cell.length_a   1.000
_cell.length_b   1.000
_cell.length_c   1.000
_cell.angle_alpha   90.00
_cell.angle_beta   90.00
_cell.angle_gamma   90.00
#
_symmetry.space_group_name_H-M   'P 1'
#
loop_
_entity.id
_entity.type
_entity.pdbx_description
1 polymer ?
#
loop_
_entity_poly.entity_id
_entity_poly.type
_entity_poly.pdbx_seq_one_letter_code
_entity_poly.pdbx_strand_id
1 'polypeptide(L)' 'HYICEKNRRLAEKISLPMTGGSDSHISDTIGRSYTIVESDSRDPDDVIKAIRLGRTSVGGSYTRITEWFSKNFIKKKW' A
#
# COMPACT_ATOMS: atom_id res chain seq x y z
N HIS A 1 8.25 -3.20 12.13
CA HIS A 1 8.24 -2.01 11.24
C HIS A 1 9.58 -1.72 10.54
N TYR A 2 10.58 -2.61 10.58
CA TYR A 2 11.92 -2.32 10.05
C TYR A 2 11.99 -2.16 8.52
N ILE A 3 11.33 -3.05 7.76
CA ILE A 3 11.44 -3.04 6.28
C ILE A 3 10.77 -1.82 5.66
N CYS A 4 9.54 -1.47 6.08
CA CYS A 4 8.84 -0.29 5.58
C CYS A 4 9.61 1.00 5.87
N GLU A 5 10.16 1.11 7.08
CA GLU A 5 10.99 2.25 7.49
C GLU A 5 12.29 2.33 6.66
N LYS A 6 12.95 1.19 6.42
CA LYS A 6 14.15 1.13 5.58
C LYS A 6 13.85 1.56 4.13
N ASN A 7 12.75 1.07 3.57
CA ASN A 7 12.31 1.45 2.21
C ASN A 7 11.95 2.92 2.12
N ARG A 8 11.27 3.46 3.15
CA ARG A 8 10.94 4.89 3.24
C ARG A 8 12.20 5.75 3.22
N ARG A 9 13.17 5.46 4.09
CA ARG A 9 14.45 6.19 4.14
C ARG A 9 15.22 6.09 2.83
N LEU A 10 15.18 4.93 2.17
CA LEU A 10 15.81 4.78 0.87
C LEU A 10 15.14 5.68 -0.17
N ALA A 11 13.80 5.63 -0.27
CA ALA A 11 13.03 6.43 -1.21
C ALA A 11 13.24 7.94 -1.01
N GLU A 12 13.26 8.40 0.24
CA GLU A 12 13.60 9.79 0.60
C GLU A 12 15.03 10.15 0.14
N LYS A 13 16.00 9.25 0.34
CA LYS A 13 17.40 9.48 -0.06
C LYS A 13 17.58 9.59 -1.58
N ILE A 14 16.80 8.86 -2.37
CA ILE A 14 16.88 8.84 -3.84
C ILE A 14 15.77 9.66 -4.51
N SER A 15 15.00 10.43 -3.74
CA SER A 15 13.90 11.28 -4.22
C SER A 15 12.89 10.55 -5.10
N LEU A 16 12.55 9.31 -4.74
CA LEU A 16 11.53 8.52 -5.44
C LEU A 16 10.18 8.58 -4.73
N PRO A 17 9.07 8.59 -5.48
CA PRO A 17 7.73 8.51 -4.90
C PRO A 17 7.50 7.16 -4.23
N MET A 18 6.66 7.16 -3.20
CA MET A 18 6.30 5.95 -2.46
C MET A 18 4.86 5.53 -2.77
N THR A 19 4.65 4.23 -2.95
CA THR A 19 3.33 3.62 -3.11
C THR A 19 3.21 2.37 -2.25
N GLY A 20 2.01 2.06 -1.80
CA GLY A 20 1.67 0.88 -1.03
C GLY A 20 0.32 0.31 -1.45
N GLY A 21 0.25 -1.01 -1.58
CA GLY A 21 -0.96 -1.75 -1.95
C GLY A 21 -1.08 -3.03 -1.14
N SER A 22 -2.32 -3.43 -0.86
CA SER A 22 -2.64 -4.55 0.03
C SER A 22 -2.23 -5.93 -0.47
N ASP A 23 -1.90 -6.04 -1.76
CA ASP A 23 -1.63 -7.33 -2.44
C ASP A 23 -2.68 -8.40 -2.10
N SER A 24 -3.95 -7.98 -2.16
CA SER A 24 -5.06 -8.77 -1.66
C SER A 24 -5.44 -9.88 -2.61
N HIS A 25 -5.45 -11.09 -2.07
CA HIS A 25 -5.92 -12.31 -2.75
C HIS A 25 -7.28 -12.78 -2.22
N ILE A 26 -7.86 -12.06 -1.24
CA ILE A 26 -9.23 -12.26 -0.74
C ILE A 26 -9.89 -10.89 -0.52
N SER A 27 -11.21 -10.80 -0.68
CA SER A 27 -11.98 -9.54 -0.57
C SER A 27 -11.77 -8.82 0.76
N ASP A 28 -11.73 -9.58 1.85
CA ASP A 28 -11.64 -9.07 3.21
C ASP A 28 -10.32 -8.34 3.50
N THR A 29 -9.31 -8.45 2.63
CA THR A 29 -8.05 -7.73 2.79
C THR A 29 -7.85 -6.55 1.87
N ILE A 30 -8.81 -6.30 0.97
CA ILE A 30 -8.78 -5.12 0.10
C ILE A 30 -8.68 -3.87 0.97
N GLY A 31 -7.77 -2.97 0.60
CA GLY A 31 -7.60 -1.69 1.32
C GLY A 31 -6.85 -1.79 2.63
N ARG A 32 -6.27 -2.94 3.00
CA ARG A 32 -5.38 -3.02 4.18
C ARG A 32 -4.14 -2.15 4.09
N SER A 33 -3.64 -1.93 2.89
CA SER A 33 -2.71 -0.86 2.58
C SER A 33 -3.11 -0.23 1.26
N TYR A 34 -2.92 1.08 1.20
CA TYR A 34 -3.32 1.91 0.08
C TYR A 34 -2.40 3.12 -0.02
N THR A 35 -2.42 3.74 -1.20
CA THR A 35 -1.72 4.99 -1.46
C THR A 35 -2.74 6.10 -1.56
N ILE A 36 -2.58 7.15 -0.76
CA ILE A 36 -3.29 8.41 -0.92
C ILE A 36 -2.50 9.21 -1.95
N VAL A 37 -3.16 9.63 -3.03
CA VAL A 37 -2.57 10.45 -4.09
C VAL A 37 -3.27 11.80 -4.08
N GLU A 38 -2.52 12.86 -3.86
CA GLU A 38 -3.03 14.24 -3.90
C GLU A 38 -2.93 14.76 -5.34
N SER A 39 -3.98 14.49 -6.11
CA SER A 39 -4.12 14.90 -7.50
C SER A 39 -5.08 16.09 -7.63
N ASP A 40 -4.83 16.92 -8.65
CA ASP A 40 -5.66 18.08 -8.97
C ASP A 40 -7.03 17.64 -9.54
N SER A 41 -7.14 16.42 -10.06
CA SER A 41 -8.39 15.84 -10.58
C SER A 41 -8.44 14.29 -10.44
N ARG A 42 -9.53 13.68 -10.91
CA ARG A 42 -9.66 12.21 -11.02
C ARG A 42 -9.22 11.67 -12.39
N ASP A 43 -8.71 12.53 -13.25
CA ASP A 43 -8.18 12.12 -14.55
C ASP A 43 -6.90 11.27 -14.36
N PRO A 44 -6.75 10.14 -15.08
CA PRO A 44 -5.58 9.28 -14.96
C PRO A 44 -4.24 10.02 -15.15
N ASP A 45 -4.18 11.00 -16.06
CA ASP A 45 -2.94 11.71 -16.34
C ASP A 45 -2.53 12.61 -15.16
N ASP A 46 -3.50 13.27 -14.53
CA ASP A 46 -3.28 14.07 -13.33
C ASP A 46 -2.90 13.21 -12.13
N VAL A 47 -3.44 11.98 -12.02
CA VAL A 47 -3.05 11.02 -10.97
C VAL A 47 -1.61 10.55 -11.19
N ILE A 48 -1.24 10.19 -12.42
CA ILE A 48 0.13 9.78 -12.76
C ILE A 48 1.11 10.92 -12.51
N LYS A 49 0.74 12.15 -12.88
CA LYS A 49 1.52 13.36 -12.62
C LYS A 49 1.74 13.57 -11.12
N ALA A 50 0.69 13.46 -10.31
CA ALA A 50 0.79 13.57 -8.85
C ALA A 50 1.73 12.51 -8.25
N ILE A 51 1.66 11.26 -8.73
CA ILE A 51 2.57 10.19 -8.32
C ILE A 51 4.02 10.53 -8.71
N ARG A 52 4.27 10.99 -9.94
CA ARG A 52 5.62 11.39 -10.40
C ARG A 52 6.20 12.55 -9.60
N LEU A 53 5.36 13.47 -9.14
CA LEU A 53 5.73 14.60 -8.29
C LEU A 53 5.91 14.22 -6.81
N GLY A 54 5.70 12.95 -6.44
CA GLY A 54 5.82 12.51 -5.05
C GLY A 54 4.70 13.00 -4.15
N ARG A 55 3.56 13.45 -4.71
CA ARG A 55 2.35 13.84 -3.96
C ARG A 55 1.59 12.61 -3.47
N THR A 56 2.29 11.73 -2.77
CA THR A 56 1.77 10.45 -2.31
C THR A 56 2.06 10.22 -0.83
N SER A 57 1.10 9.61 -0.15
CA SER A 57 1.25 9.15 1.23
C SER A 57 0.78 7.70 1.33
N VAL A 58 1.53 6.87 2.05
CA VAL A 58 1.19 5.46 2.27
C VAL A 58 0.44 5.29 3.59
N GLY A 59 -0.72 4.65 3.50
CA GLY A 59 -1.59 4.35 4.63
C GLY A 59 -1.89 2.86 4.73
N GLY A 60 -2.44 2.44 5.87
CA GLY A 60 -2.87 1.06 6.09
C GLY A 60 -2.55 0.51 7.47
N SER A 61 -2.87 -0.77 7.64
CA SER A 61 -2.62 -1.53 8.86
C SER A 61 -2.02 -2.89 8.53
N TYR A 62 -1.22 -3.41 9.46
CA TYR A 62 -0.56 -4.69 9.29
C TYR A 62 -1.54 -5.86 9.35
N THR A 63 -1.15 -6.96 8.71
CA THR A 63 -1.81 -8.26 8.93
C THR A 63 -1.60 -8.70 10.36
N ARG A 64 -2.68 -8.67 11.17
CA ARG A 64 -2.65 -9.25 12.51
C ARG A 64 -2.44 -10.76 12.41
N ILE A 65 -1.75 -11.33 13.39
CA ILE A 65 -1.46 -12.77 13.41
C ILE A 65 -2.75 -13.60 13.34
N THR A 66 -3.81 -13.14 14.01
CA THR A 66 -5.15 -13.76 14.01
C THR A 66 -5.75 -13.86 12.61
N GLU A 67 -5.63 -12.79 11.83
CA GLU A 67 -6.12 -12.76 10.46
C GLU A 67 -5.28 -13.62 9.52
N TRP A 68 -3.97 -13.71 9.75
CA TRP A 68 -3.11 -14.68 9.06
C TRP A 68 -3.56 -16.13 9.36
N PHE A 69 -3.90 -16.46 10.61
CA PHE A 69 -4.44 -17.77 10.95
C PHE A 69 -5.77 -18.03 10.23
N SER A 70 -6.73 -17.10 10.29
CA SER A 70 -8.00 -17.21 9.58
C SER A 70 -7.81 -17.44 8.08
N LYS A 71 -6.90 -16.69 7.43
CA LYS A 71 -6.56 -16.89 6.00
C LYS A 71 -6.08 -18.31 5.69
N ASN A 72 -5.21 -18.87 6.52
CA ASN A 72 -4.65 -20.21 6.30
C ASN A 72 -5.66 -21.33 6.61
N PHE A 73 -6.54 -21.13 7.59
CA PHE A 73 -7.62 -22.07 7.90
C PHE A 73 -8.72 -22.06 6.82
N ILE A 74 -9.08 -20.89 6.29
CA ILE A 74 -10.07 -20.77 5.19
C ILE A 74 -9.52 -21.39 3.90
N LYS A 75 -8.22 -21.19 3.60
CA LYS A 75 -7.56 -21.85 2.44
C LYS A 75 -7.55 -23.38 2.53
N LYS A 76 -7.51 -23.97 3.72
CA LYS A 76 -7.51 -25.44 3.90
C LYS A 76 -8.88 -26.09 3.69
N LYS A 77 -9.93 -25.30 3.53
CA LYS A 77 -11.32 -25.77 3.40
C LYS A 77 -11.80 -25.85 1.94
N TRP A 78 -10.95 -25.48 0.98
CA TRP A 78 -11.16 -25.58 -0.46
C TRP A 78 -10.17 -26.55 -1.07
#